data_AF-A0AAD6YGU9-F1
#
_entry.id   AF-A0AAD6YGU9-F1
#
_cell.length_a   1.000
_cell.length_b   1.000
_cell.length_c   1.000
_cell.angle_alpha   90.00
_cell.angle_beta   90.00
_cell.angle_gamma   90.00
#
_symmetry.space_group_name_H-M   'P 1'
#
loop_
_entity.id
_entity.type
_entity.pdbx_description
1 polymer ?
#
loop_
_entity_poly.entity_id
_entity_poly.type
_entity_poly.pdbx_seq_one_letter_code
_entity_poly.pdbx_strand_id
1 'polypeptide(L)'
;IARKLEAELWADIQANSGGGAPAAPNALAPAVPAAQGPPVTLEFPQIPSLKQKKEAAVTTIRTILASLENDSLANSTFAAASVPEYTGSTLLDILQNIAYSGKIPKGVALPISRSVVSLAKSDALFASLRHSEVPSNQLKRKREETVEIDQDERTSKRLHAGEYGHPLHAAVADAVRVISQTFYSLQKLEPTLIASIKPQLYCVHTFALSSSASPGPHTTALQEIGGLIQVLGVLSGIEIAQAPSAESEPQDKDAVAAAAYTVHPCLASGCGKFFARLSGLRTHARVH
;
A
#
# COMPACT_ATOMS: atom_id res chain seq x y z
N ILE A 1 24.23 17.32 13.80
CA ILE A 1 22.79 17.64 14.06
C ILE A 1 22.04 16.39 14.52
N ALA A 2 22.07 15.28 13.76
CA ALA A 2 21.45 14.00 14.17
C ALA A 2 21.91 13.45 15.54
N ARG A 3 23.22 13.45 15.84
CA ARG A 3 23.72 13.04 17.17
C ARG A 3 23.34 13.97 18.32
N LYS A 4 23.09 15.25 18.02
CA LYS A 4 22.67 16.24 19.04
C LYS A 4 21.19 16.06 19.36
N LEU A 5 20.38 15.74 18.34
CA LEU A 5 18.98 15.35 18.48
C LEU A 5 18.81 14.04 19.25
N GLU A 6 19.69 13.06 19.05
CA GLU A 6 19.64 11.78 19.76
C GLU A 6 19.94 11.92 21.26
N ALA A 7 20.94 12.75 21.62
CA ALA A 7 21.27 13.04 23.02
C ALA A 7 20.15 13.82 23.73
N GLU A 8 19.51 14.76 23.03
CA GLU A 8 18.39 15.56 23.55
C GLU A 8 17.13 14.69 23.77
N LEU A 9 16.89 13.72 22.87
CA LEU A 9 15.79 12.75 23.00
C LEU A 9 15.96 11.80 24.20
N TRP A 10 17.19 11.35 24.47
CA TRP A 10 17.47 10.49 25.62
C TRP A 10 17.33 11.23 26.96
N ALA A 11 17.66 12.52 27.00
CA ALA A 11 17.47 13.35 28.20
C ALA A 11 16.00 13.57 28.53
N ASP A 12 15.15 13.80 27.52
CA ASP A 12 13.72 14.05 27.68
C ASP A 12 12.96 12.80 28.18
N ILE A 13 13.38 11.61 27.72
CA ILE A 13 12.79 10.33 28.17
C ILE A 13 13.09 10.06 29.64
N GLN A 14 14.28 10.43 30.13
CA GLN A 14 14.62 10.25 31.55
C GLN A 14 13.90 11.24 32.45
N ALA A 15 13.71 12.49 32.00
CA ALA A 15 12.98 13.51 32.74
C ALA A 15 11.48 13.17 32.92
N ASN A 16 10.88 12.49 31.95
CA ASN A 16 9.45 12.18 31.97
C ASN A 16 9.08 10.85 32.67
N SER A 17 10.06 10.06 33.11
CA SER A 17 9.84 8.73 33.69
C SER A 17 9.70 8.71 35.22
N GLY A 18 9.80 9.86 35.90
CA GLY A 18 9.69 9.97 37.35
C GLY A 18 8.43 10.71 37.80
N GLY A 19 7.31 10.00 37.98
CA GLY A 19 6.07 10.58 38.52
C GLY A 19 5.99 10.55 40.05
N GLY A 20 5.35 11.57 40.65
CA GLY A 20 4.88 11.54 42.04
C GLY A 20 4.45 12.90 42.65
N ALA A 21 3.14 13.21 42.52
CA ALA A 21 2.25 14.25 43.11
C ALA A 21 2.49 14.71 44.60
N PRO A 22 1.83 15.77 45.19
CA PRO A 22 0.40 16.15 45.00
C PRO A 22 -0.11 17.62 45.23
N ALA A 23 -1.39 17.81 44.81
CA ALA A 23 -2.53 18.57 45.40
C ALA A 23 -2.71 20.13 45.39
N ALA A 24 -3.71 20.58 44.59
CA ALA A 24 -4.86 21.52 44.83
C ALA A 24 -4.66 23.03 45.18
N PRO A 25 -5.72 23.91 45.18
CA PRO A 25 -6.77 24.27 44.18
C PRO A 25 -6.91 25.83 43.96
N ASN A 26 -8.02 26.29 43.32
CA ASN A 26 -8.52 27.69 43.04
C ASN A 26 -8.09 28.35 41.71
N ALA A 27 -8.86 29.22 41.03
CA ALA A 27 -10.26 29.67 41.05
C ALA A 27 -10.52 30.59 39.82
N LEU A 28 -11.80 30.80 39.51
CA LEU A 28 -12.43 31.94 38.80
C LEU A 28 -12.27 32.17 37.28
N ALA A 29 -13.45 32.26 36.64
CA ALA A 29 -13.74 32.83 35.34
C ALA A 29 -13.51 34.36 35.29
N PRO A 30 -13.54 35.00 34.10
CA PRO A 30 -14.82 35.54 33.61
C PRO A 30 -15.05 35.48 32.08
N ALA A 31 -16.30 35.77 31.72
CA ALA A 31 -16.93 35.72 30.41
C ALA A 31 -16.53 36.85 29.43
N VAL A 32 -16.63 36.59 28.13
CA VAL A 32 -16.52 37.56 27.01
C VAL A 32 -17.60 37.22 25.96
N PRO A 33 -18.24 38.22 25.30
CA PRO A 33 -19.58 38.07 24.72
C PRO A 33 -19.60 37.58 23.27
N ALA A 34 -20.76 37.04 22.89
CA ALA A 34 -21.10 36.50 21.58
C ALA A 34 -21.30 37.60 20.52
N ALA A 35 -20.62 37.46 19.38
CA ALA A 35 -20.90 38.19 18.14
C ALA A 35 -21.63 37.26 17.15
N GLN A 36 -22.84 37.66 16.77
CA GLN A 36 -23.68 36.99 15.77
C GLN A 36 -23.18 37.32 14.36
N GLY A 37 -22.73 36.31 13.62
CA GLY A 37 -22.50 36.39 12.17
C GLY A 37 -23.73 35.90 11.37
N PRO A 38 -23.94 36.41 10.14
CA PRO A 38 -25.11 36.06 9.31
C PRO A 38 -25.04 34.61 8.79
N PRO A 39 -26.19 33.98 8.50
CA PRO A 39 -26.25 32.58 8.09
C PRO A 39 -25.65 32.40 6.70
N VAL A 40 -24.54 31.64 6.62
CA VAL A 40 -24.00 31.10 5.38
C VAL A 40 -24.90 29.94 4.96
N THR A 41 -25.69 30.15 3.90
CA THR A 41 -26.45 29.08 3.24
C THR A 41 -25.46 28.13 2.57
N LEU A 42 -25.21 26.99 3.21
CA LEU A 42 -24.42 25.90 2.65
C LEU A 42 -25.24 25.20 1.55
N GLU A 43 -24.90 25.47 0.28
CA GLU A 43 -25.36 24.66 -0.85
C GLU A 43 -24.76 23.25 -0.73
N PHE A 44 -25.59 22.29 -0.34
CA PHE A 44 -25.20 20.88 -0.33
C PHE A 44 -25.13 20.35 -1.77
N PRO A 45 -24.07 19.61 -2.14
CA PRO A 45 -23.95 19.01 -3.47
C PRO A 45 -25.09 18.01 -3.70
N GLN A 46 -25.90 18.28 -4.72
CA GLN A 46 -27.02 17.42 -5.09
C GLN A 46 -26.50 16.03 -5.48
N ILE A 47 -26.99 15.00 -4.79
CA ILE A 47 -26.65 13.61 -5.08
C ILE A 47 -27.24 13.26 -6.45
N PRO A 48 -26.42 12.85 -7.44
CA PRO A 48 -26.92 12.55 -8.77
C PRO A 48 -27.92 11.40 -8.72
N SER A 49 -29.06 11.61 -9.35
CA SER A 49 -30.14 10.63 -9.39
C SER A 49 -29.68 9.34 -10.06
N LEU A 50 -30.28 8.21 -9.67
CA LEU A 50 -29.93 6.89 -10.24
C LEU A 50 -30.12 6.87 -11.77
N LYS A 51 -31.05 7.68 -12.30
CA LYS A 51 -31.26 7.87 -13.74
C LYS A 51 -30.05 8.51 -14.41
N GLN A 52 -29.52 9.60 -13.84
CA GLN A 52 -28.32 10.28 -14.34
C GLN A 52 -27.10 9.36 -14.32
N LYS A 53 -26.92 8.55 -13.26
CA LYS A 53 -25.81 7.58 -13.17
C LYS A 53 -25.87 6.53 -14.28
N LYS A 54 -27.07 6.07 -14.65
CA LYS A 54 -27.26 5.10 -15.75
C LYS A 54 -26.96 5.72 -17.12
N GLU A 55 -27.44 6.93 -17.36
CA GLU A 55 -27.17 7.65 -18.61
C GLU A 55 -25.67 7.94 -18.77
N ALA A 56 -25.01 8.36 -17.69
CA ALA A 56 -23.55 8.55 -17.67
C ALA A 56 -22.80 7.25 -17.99
N ALA A 57 -23.20 6.12 -17.40
CA ALA A 57 -22.56 4.83 -17.66
C ALA A 57 -22.71 4.38 -19.13
N VAL A 58 -23.89 4.56 -19.73
CA VAL A 58 -24.11 4.26 -21.16
C VAL A 58 -23.25 5.16 -22.04
N THR A 59 -23.14 6.44 -21.71
CA THR A 59 -22.25 7.37 -22.42
C THR A 59 -20.80 6.92 -22.33
N THR A 60 -20.31 6.51 -21.15
CA THR A 60 -18.96 5.94 -20.99
C THR A 60 -18.74 4.71 -21.86
N ILE A 61 -19.73 3.80 -21.94
CA ILE A 61 -19.64 2.60 -22.78
C ILE A 61 -19.51 2.98 -24.26
N ARG A 62 -20.25 3.98 -24.74
CA ARG A 62 -20.12 4.48 -26.11
C ARG A 62 -18.74 5.08 -26.38
N THR A 63 -18.20 5.82 -25.43
CA THR A 63 -16.84 6.37 -25.54
C THR A 63 -15.80 5.25 -25.63
N ILE A 64 -15.91 4.20 -24.80
CA ILE A 64 -15.02 3.04 -24.86
C ILE A 64 -15.10 2.39 -26.24
N LEU A 65 -16.31 2.11 -26.76
CA LEU A 65 -16.48 1.52 -28.09
C LEU A 65 -15.87 2.38 -29.20
N ALA A 66 -16.06 3.70 -29.18
CA ALA A 66 -15.45 4.61 -30.14
C ALA A 66 -13.91 4.63 -30.05
N SER A 67 -13.33 4.45 -28.85
CA SER A 67 -11.88 4.28 -28.71
C SER A 67 -11.39 2.94 -29.26
N LEU A 68 -12.16 1.86 -29.09
CA LEU A 68 -11.84 0.52 -29.60
C LEU A 68 -11.89 0.44 -31.14
N GLU A 69 -12.65 1.30 -31.82
CA GLU A 69 -12.64 1.37 -33.29
C GLU A 69 -11.29 1.82 -33.85
N ASN A 70 -10.52 2.59 -33.09
CA ASN A 70 -9.22 3.11 -33.52
C ASN A 70 -8.04 2.21 -33.09
N ASP A 71 -8.28 1.20 -32.25
CA ASP A 71 -7.25 0.32 -31.70
C ASP A 71 -7.61 -1.15 -31.94
N SER A 72 -7.05 -1.73 -33.01
CA SER A 72 -7.28 -3.13 -33.38
C SER A 72 -6.85 -4.13 -32.31
N LEU A 73 -5.82 -3.81 -31.51
CA LEU A 73 -5.35 -4.71 -30.46
C LEU A 73 -6.33 -4.71 -29.30
N ALA A 74 -6.77 -3.52 -28.86
CA ALA A 74 -7.77 -3.41 -27.81
C ALA A 74 -9.09 -4.05 -28.25
N ASN A 75 -9.51 -3.85 -29.50
CA ASN A 75 -10.72 -4.45 -30.05
C ASN A 75 -10.67 -5.99 -29.99
N SER A 76 -9.60 -6.60 -30.51
CA SER A 76 -9.42 -8.06 -30.46
C SER A 76 -9.37 -8.60 -29.03
N THR A 77 -8.77 -7.86 -28.09
CA THR A 77 -8.72 -8.24 -26.67
C THR A 77 -10.11 -8.22 -26.04
N PHE A 78 -10.93 -7.21 -26.32
CA PHE A 78 -12.32 -7.12 -25.84
C PHE A 78 -13.22 -8.19 -26.50
N ALA A 79 -12.98 -8.53 -27.76
CA ALA A 79 -13.68 -9.61 -28.46
C ALA A 79 -13.29 -10.99 -27.90
N ALA A 80 -12.05 -11.20 -27.46
CA ALA A 80 -11.61 -12.45 -26.86
C ALA A 80 -12.02 -12.61 -25.38
N ALA A 81 -12.29 -11.51 -24.68
CA ALA A 81 -12.64 -11.52 -23.27
C ALA A 81 -14.05 -12.07 -23.04
N SER A 82 -14.12 -13.23 -22.39
CA SER A 82 -15.40 -13.84 -21.96
C SER A 82 -15.83 -13.32 -20.58
N VAL A 83 -17.15 -13.18 -20.39
CA VAL A 83 -17.74 -12.82 -19.09
C VAL A 83 -18.27 -14.11 -18.46
N PRO A 84 -17.76 -14.54 -17.28
CA PRO A 84 -18.07 -15.85 -16.69
C PRO A 84 -19.57 -16.15 -16.50
N GLU A 85 -20.38 -15.12 -16.33
CA GLU A 85 -21.83 -15.24 -16.07
C GLU A 85 -22.68 -15.25 -17.36
N TYR A 86 -22.10 -14.96 -18.52
CA TYR A 86 -22.79 -14.88 -19.81
C TYR A 86 -22.14 -15.84 -20.80
N THR A 87 -22.57 -17.09 -20.77
CA THR A 87 -22.09 -18.13 -21.70
C THR A 87 -22.44 -17.78 -23.14
N GLY A 88 -21.44 -17.61 -23.98
CA GLY A 88 -21.60 -17.40 -25.42
C GLY A 88 -21.69 -15.94 -25.89
N SER A 89 -21.49 -14.97 -25.00
CA SER A 89 -21.35 -13.56 -25.40
C SER A 89 -20.00 -13.02 -24.97
N THR A 90 -19.31 -12.36 -25.90
CA THR A 90 -18.04 -11.68 -25.59
C THR A 90 -18.33 -10.37 -24.85
N LEU A 91 -17.34 -9.84 -24.13
CA LEU A 91 -17.48 -8.54 -23.49
C LEU A 91 -17.83 -7.44 -24.51
N LEU A 92 -17.26 -7.51 -25.71
CA LEU A 92 -17.55 -6.60 -26.80
C LEU A 92 -19.04 -6.64 -27.22
N ASP A 93 -19.61 -7.83 -27.43
CA ASP A 93 -21.02 -8.00 -27.81
C ASP A 93 -21.96 -7.42 -26.76
N ILE A 94 -21.64 -7.63 -25.48
CA ILE A 94 -22.43 -7.12 -24.36
C ILE A 94 -22.38 -5.58 -24.32
N LEU A 95 -21.20 -4.99 -24.48
CA LEU A 95 -21.04 -3.53 -24.49
C LEU A 95 -21.74 -2.90 -25.70
N GLN A 96 -21.65 -3.52 -26.88
CA GLN A 96 -22.38 -3.08 -28.07
C GLN A 96 -23.89 -3.13 -27.82
N ASN A 97 -24.41 -4.24 -27.30
CA ASN A 97 -25.84 -4.38 -26.99
C ASN A 97 -26.32 -3.30 -25.99
N ILE A 98 -25.51 -2.97 -24.97
CA ILE A 98 -25.83 -1.88 -24.04
C ILE A 98 -25.82 -0.52 -24.74
N ALA A 99 -24.86 -0.26 -25.62
CA ALA A 99 -24.76 0.98 -26.37
C ALA A 99 -25.97 1.19 -27.31
N TYR A 100 -26.39 0.12 -28.00
CA TYR A 100 -27.55 0.10 -28.89
C TYR A 100 -28.87 0.21 -28.12
N SER A 101 -29.07 -0.58 -27.07
CA SER A 101 -30.31 -0.59 -26.28
C SER A 101 -30.47 0.63 -25.38
N GLY A 102 -29.36 1.30 -25.03
CA GLY A 102 -29.34 2.40 -24.07
C GLY A 102 -29.73 2.00 -22.64
N LYS A 103 -29.79 0.69 -22.36
CA LYS A 103 -30.21 0.15 -21.05
C LYS A 103 -29.20 -0.87 -20.57
N ILE A 104 -28.83 -0.77 -19.30
CA ILE A 104 -27.97 -1.75 -18.63
C ILE A 104 -28.89 -2.76 -17.92
N PRO A 105 -28.93 -4.03 -18.34
CA PRO A 105 -29.78 -5.01 -17.69
C PRO A 105 -29.32 -5.27 -16.25
N LYS A 106 -30.27 -5.54 -15.36
CA LYS A 106 -29.96 -5.85 -13.96
C LYS A 106 -29.19 -7.18 -13.92
N GLY A 107 -28.12 -7.25 -13.13
CA GLY A 107 -27.23 -8.41 -13.07
C GLY A 107 -25.98 -8.27 -13.95
N VAL A 108 -26.05 -7.61 -15.11
CA VAL A 108 -24.91 -7.52 -16.05
C VAL A 108 -23.87 -6.48 -15.62
N ALA A 109 -24.30 -5.43 -14.91
CA ALA A 109 -23.44 -4.29 -14.56
C ALA A 109 -22.21 -4.68 -13.72
N LEU A 110 -22.39 -5.58 -12.74
CA LEU A 110 -21.32 -5.99 -11.84
C LEU A 110 -20.27 -6.87 -12.56
N PRO A 111 -20.65 -7.93 -13.30
CA PRO A 111 -19.72 -8.72 -14.11
C PRO A 111 -18.96 -7.88 -15.14
N ILE A 112 -19.64 -6.98 -15.86
CA ILE A 112 -18.97 -6.09 -16.83
C ILE A 112 -17.94 -5.23 -16.11
N SER A 113 -18.30 -4.58 -15.00
CA SER A 113 -17.35 -3.72 -14.28
C SER A 113 -16.12 -4.49 -13.83
N ARG A 114 -16.29 -5.73 -13.37
CA ARG A 114 -15.18 -6.61 -12.98
C ARG A 114 -14.31 -6.98 -14.18
N SER A 115 -14.91 -7.38 -15.30
CA SER A 115 -14.17 -7.74 -16.52
C SER A 115 -13.42 -6.54 -17.10
N VAL A 116 -14.02 -5.35 -17.15
CA VAL A 116 -13.37 -4.12 -17.62
C VAL A 116 -12.22 -3.71 -16.70
N VAL A 117 -12.40 -3.78 -15.37
CA VAL A 117 -11.32 -3.48 -14.41
C VAL A 117 -10.21 -4.52 -14.48
N SER A 118 -10.54 -5.79 -14.69
CA SER A 118 -9.56 -6.86 -14.88
C SER A 118 -8.74 -6.65 -16.15
N LEU A 119 -9.39 -6.29 -17.26
CA LEU A 119 -8.72 -5.94 -18.51
C LEU A 119 -7.86 -4.68 -18.37
N ALA A 120 -8.35 -3.67 -17.65
CA ALA A 120 -7.59 -2.45 -17.37
C ALA A 120 -6.30 -2.71 -16.56
N LYS A 121 -6.26 -3.81 -15.80
CA LYS A 121 -5.07 -4.28 -15.08
C LYS A 121 -4.21 -5.25 -15.88
N SER A 122 -4.75 -5.82 -16.95
CA SER A 122 -4.04 -6.80 -17.76
C SER A 122 -2.94 -6.12 -18.58
N ASP A 123 -1.78 -6.74 -18.62
CA ASP A 123 -0.67 -6.23 -19.43
C ASP A 123 -0.98 -6.34 -20.94
N ALA A 124 -2.02 -7.08 -21.37
CA ALA A 124 -2.40 -7.18 -22.78
C ALA A 124 -2.69 -5.83 -23.44
N LEU A 125 -3.36 -4.91 -22.72
CA LEU A 125 -3.70 -3.57 -23.24
C LEU A 125 -2.60 -2.52 -22.98
N PHE A 126 -1.72 -2.77 -22.00
CA PHE A 126 -0.76 -1.77 -21.51
C PHE A 126 0.71 -2.19 -21.67
N ALA A 127 1.01 -3.38 -22.19
CA ALA A 127 2.38 -3.82 -22.46
C ALA A 127 3.06 -2.89 -23.45
N SER A 128 2.36 -2.46 -24.50
CA SER A 128 2.89 -1.50 -25.48
C SER A 128 3.25 -0.15 -24.83
N LEU A 129 2.48 0.30 -23.83
CA LEU A 129 2.78 1.52 -23.06
C LEU A 129 3.99 1.37 -22.15
N ARG A 130 4.29 0.16 -21.65
CA ARG A 130 5.47 -0.09 -20.82
C ARG A 130 6.75 -0.29 -21.63
N HIS A 131 6.64 -0.68 -22.90
CA HIS A 131 7.78 -0.84 -23.81
C HIS A 131 8.03 0.39 -24.70
N SER A 132 7.15 1.39 -24.64
CA SER A 132 7.41 2.71 -25.22
C SER A 132 8.49 3.40 -24.38
N GLU A 133 9.74 3.37 -24.84
CA GLU A 133 10.90 4.11 -24.30
C GLU A 133 10.77 5.64 -24.43
N VAL A 134 9.54 6.18 -24.45
CA VAL A 134 9.30 7.61 -24.38
C VAL A 134 9.36 8.00 -22.90
N PRO A 135 10.40 8.73 -22.46
CA PRO A 135 10.56 9.08 -21.06
C PRO A 135 9.32 9.82 -20.55
N SER A 136 8.68 9.27 -19.52
CA SER A 136 7.45 9.76 -18.86
C SER A 136 7.57 11.17 -18.25
N ASN A 137 8.72 11.82 -18.44
CA ASN A 137 9.14 13.10 -17.90
C ASN A 137 8.54 14.28 -18.69
N GLN A 138 8.08 14.05 -19.94
CA GLN A 138 7.63 15.13 -20.85
C GLN A 138 6.12 15.41 -20.84
N LEU A 139 5.32 14.63 -20.09
CA LEU A 139 3.89 14.92 -19.90
C LEU A 139 3.60 15.76 -18.64
N LYS A 140 4.57 16.58 -18.21
CA LYS A 140 4.32 17.71 -17.31
C LYS A 140 3.58 18.80 -18.10
N ARG A 141 2.25 18.69 -18.14
CA ARG A 141 1.39 19.82 -18.47
C ARG A 141 1.78 20.98 -17.54
N LYS A 142 2.34 22.03 -18.14
CA LYS A 142 2.53 23.36 -17.58
C LYS A 142 1.17 23.91 -17.14
N ARG A 143 0.72 23.53 -15.94
CA ARG A 143 -0.43 24.15 -15.29
C ARG A 143 0.11 25.34 -14.51
N GLU A 144 -0.32 26.50 -14.98
CA GLU A 144 0.02 27.82 -14.47
C GLU A 144 -0.19 27.90 -12.95
N GLU A 145 0.83 28.43 -12.30
CA GLU A 145 0.99 28.60 -10.88
C GLU A 145 -0.05 29.63 -10.39
N THR A 146 -1.02 29.19 -9.59
CA THR A 146 -1.87 30.07 -8.79
C THR A 146 -1.67 29.69 -7.33
N VAL A 147 -1.23 30.69 -6.59
CA VAL A 147 -0.77 30.67 -5.20
C VAL A 147 -1.93 30.32 -4.25
N GLU A 148 -1.55 29.71 -3.13
CA GLU A 148 -2.29 29.59 -1.86
C GLU A 148 -3.37 28.50 -1.77
N ILE A 149 -3.07 27.42 -1.04
CA ILE A 149 -3.48 27.23 0.36
C ILE A 149 -3.06 25.81 0.76
N ASP A 150 -2.36 25.75 1.89
CA ASP A 150 -2.10 24.61 2.76
C ASP A 150 -3.21 23.54 2.69
N GLN A 151 -2.96 22.46 1.95
CA GLN A 151 -3.77 21.25 2.01
C GLN A 151 -2.85 20.08 2.28
N ASP A 152 -2.76 19.78 3.58
CA ASP A 152 -2.58 18.44 4.12
C ASP A 152 -2.83 17.37 3.06
N GLU A 153 -1.80 16.58 2.78
CA GLU A 153 -1.90 15.27 2.16
C GLU A 153 -2.89 14.42 2.96
N ARG A 154 -4.18 14.59 2.66
CA ARG A 154 -5.21 13.60 2.91
C ARG A 154 -4.85 12.41 2.05
N THR A 155 -3.94 11.61 2.59
CA THR A 155 -3.80 10.19 2.35
C THR A 155 -5.16 9.65 1.92
N SER A 156 -5.27 9.42 0.62
CA SER A 156 -6.45 8.81 0.01
C SER A 156 -6.87 7.67 0.92
N LYS A 157 -8.07 7.76 1.50
CA LYS A 157 -8.70 6.72 2.29
C LYS A 157 -8.58 5.43 1.50
N ARG A 158 -7.53 4.64 1.76
CA ARG A 158 -7.37 3.31 1.21
C ARG A 158 -8.61 2.58 1.68
N LEU A 159 -9.38 2.09 0.71
CA LEU A 159 -10.46 1.14 0.93
C LEU A 159 -10.00 0.18 2.02
N HIS A 160 -10.78 0.17 3.11
CA HIS A 160 -10.66 -0.77 4.20
C HIS A 160 -10.77 -2.16 3.56
N ALA A 161 -9.62 -2.75 3.23
CA ALA A 161 -9.52 -4.12 2.81
C ALA A 161 -9.81 -4.93 4.06
N GLY A 162 -11.11 -5.18 4.27
CA GLY A 162 -11.57 -6.13 5.26
C GLY A 162 -10.91 -7.47 5.00
N GLU A 163 -10.51 -8.11 6.10
CA GLU A 163 -10.37 -9.56 6.24
C GLU A 163 -9.22 -10.26 5.48
N TYR A 164 -8.62 -9.64 4.47
CA TYR A 164 -7.40 -10.15 3.84
C TYR A 164 -6.19 -9.57 4.59
N GLY A 165 -5.39 -10.47 5.19
CA GLY A 165 -4.28 -10.15 6.08
C GLY A 165 -3.36 -9.03 5.58
N HIS A 166 -2.69 -8.36 6.53
CA HIS A 166 -1.78 -7.25 6.25
C HIS A 166 -0.81 -7.65 5.10
N PRO A 167 -0.55 -6.79 4.10
CA PRO A 167 0.28 -7.14 2.92
C PRO A 167 1.67 -7.67 3.30
N LEU A 168 2.16 -7.26 4.47
CA LEU A 168 3.37 -7.79 5.10
C LEU A 168 3.30 -9.31 5.34
N HIS A 169 2.19 -9.81 5.89
CA HIS A 169 2.04 -11.23 6.18
C HIS A 169 2.10 -12.06 4.90
N ALA A 170 1.43 -11.62 3.84
CA ALA A 170 1.52 -12.27 2.53
C ALA A 170 2.96 -12.28 1.99
N ALA A 171 3.65 -11.14 2.08
CA ALA A 171 5.04 -11.03 1.63
C ALA A 171 6.02 -11.91 2.42
N VAL A 172 5.88 -11.98 3.75
CA VAL A 172 6.71 -12.86 4.60
C VAL A 172 6.38 -14.32 4.32
N ALA A 173 5.09 -14.67 4.18
CA ALA A 173 4.68 -16.04 3.87
C ALA A 173 5.23 -16.51 2.50
N ASP A 174 5.17 -15.64 1.49
CA ASP A 174 5.77 -15.93 0.18
C ASP A 174 7.30 -16.04 0.24
N ALA A 175 7.97 -15.16 0.99
CA ALA A 175 9.42 -15.22 1.18
C ALA A 175 9.83 -16.54 1.85
N VAL A 176 9.14 -16.95 2.93
CA VAL A 176 9.36 -18.23 3.61
C VAL A 176 9.13 -19.39 2.65
N ARG A 177 8.04 -19.37 1.87
CA ARG A 177 7.75 -20.42 0.88
C ARG A 177 8.88 -20.57 -0.15
N VAL A 178 9.37 -19.46 -0.70
CA VAL A 178 10.48 -19.47 -1.68
C VAL A 178 11.75 -20.04 -1.03
N ILE A 179 12.11 -19.55 0.16
CA ILE A 179 13.27 -20.05 0.93
C ILE A 179 13.15 -21.56 1.14
N SER A 180 12.01 -22.04 1.65
CA SER A 180 11.78 -23.46 1.89
C SER A 180 11.88 -24.31 0.62
N GLN A 181 11.32 -23.84 -0.50
CA GLN A 181 11.41 -24.54 -1.79
C GLN A 181 12.86 -24.63 -2.28
N THR A 182 13.62 -23.54 -2.17
CA THR A 182 15.02 -23.50 -2.55
C THR A 182 15.87 -24.44 -1.68
N PHE A 183 15.68 -24.41 -0.36
CA PHE A 183 16.39 -25.30 0.57
C PHE A 183 15.99 -26.77 0.44
N TYR A 184 14.76 -27.07 0.05
CA TYR A 184 14.34 -28.44 -0.21
C TYR A 184 15.05 -29.04 -1.44
N SER A 185 15.36 -28.22 -2.45
CA SER A 185 16.08 -28.64 -3.65
C SER A 185 17.60 -28.68 -3.50
N LEU A 186 18.14 -28.18 -2.39
CA LEU A 186 19.56 -28.01 -2.17
C LEU A 186 20.24 -29.31 -1.69
N GLN A 187 21.10 -29.88 -2.53
CA GLN A 187 22.01 -30.96 -2.11
C GLN A 187 23.32 -30.42 -1.51
N LYS A 188 23.78 -29.25 -1.95
CA LYS A 188 24.99 -28.57 -1.49
C LYS A 188 24.78 -27.06 -1.51
N LEU A 189 25.25 -26.36 -0.49
CA LEU A 189 25.15 -24.90 -0.40
C LEU A 189 25.95 -24.23 -1.54
N GLU A 190 25.25 -23.71 -2.54
CA GLU A 190 25.84 -22.96 -3.65
C GLU A 190 25.64 -21.44 -3.43
N PRO A 191 26.72 -20.63 -3.41
CA PRO A 191 26.61 -19.18 -3.21
C PRO A 191 25.68 -18.50 -4.23
N THR A 192 25.69 -18.92 -5.50
CA THR A 192 24.85 -18.37 -6.56
C THR A 192 23.36 -18.49 -6.25
N LEU A 193 22.96 -19.61 -5.65
CA LEU A 193 21.57 -19.85 -5.27
C LEU A 193 21.18 -19.00 -4.05
N ILE A 194 22.08 -18.85 -3.08
CA ILE A 194 21.84 -17.96 -1.93
C ILE A 194 21.74 -16.51 -2.38
N ALA A 195 22.52 -16.10 -3.38
CA ALA A 195 22.42 -14.77 -3.98
C ALA A 195 21.05 -14.53 -4.64
N SER A 196 20.49 -15.53 -5.32
CA SER A 196 19.20 -15.39 -6.00
C SER A 196 18.01 -15.27 -5.05
N ILE A 197 18.09 -15.89 -3.86
CA ILE A 197 17.07 -15.76 -2.79
C ILE A 197 17.41 -14.70 -1.73
N LYS A 198 18.45 -13.90 -1.96
CA LYS A 198 18.87 -12.82 -1.04
C LYS A 198 17.70 -11.88 -0.65
N PRO A 199 16.82 -11.43 -1.56
CA PRO A 199 15.70 -10.55 -1.20
C PRO A 199 14.73 -11.19 -0.19
N GLN A 200 14.45 -12.49 -0.35
CA GLN A 200 13.55 -13.24 0.52
C GLN A 200 14.20 -13.48 1.88
N LEU A 201 15.48 -13.83 1.90
CA LEU A 201 16.26 -13.98 3.14
C LEU A 201 16.31 -12.67 3.93
N TYR A 202 16.51 -11.54 3.24
CA TYR A 202 16.50 -10.21 3.84
C TYR A 202 15.13 -9.83 4.42
N CYS A 203 14.04 -10.12 3.71
CA CYS A 203 12.67 -9.90 4.18
C CYS A 203 12.40 -10.66 5.50
N VAL A 204 12.71 -11.96 5.53
CA VAL A 204 12.50 -12.79 6.73
C VAL A 204 13.43 -12.36 7.87
N HIS A 205 14.69 -12.02 7.58
CA HIS A 205 15.65 -11.53 8.57
C HIS A 205 15.18 -10.22 9.22
N THR A 206 14.76 -9.25 8.41
CA THR A 206 14.27 -7.95 8.89
C THR A 206 13.00 -8.10 9.72
N PHE A 207 12.08 -8.96 9.28
CA PHE A 207 10.88 -9.29 10.03
C PHE A 207 11.21 -9.95 11.38
N ALA A 208 12.11 -10.94 11.38
CA ALA A 208 12.50 -11.66 12.58
C ALA A 208 13.16 -10.74 13.62
N LEU A 209 14.12 -9.91 13.17
CA LEU A 209 14.83 -8.96 14.02
C LEU A 209 13.91 -7.91 14.64
N SER A 210 12.95 -7.40 13.85
CA SER A 210 12.01 -6.38 14.32
C SER A 210 10.91 -6.96 15.22
N SER A 211 10.49 -8.21 14.96
CA SER A 211 9.51 -8.92 15.80
C SER A 211 10.10 -9.40 17.13
N SER A 212 11.39 -9.75 17.18
CA SER A 212 12.05 -10.21 18.41
C SER A 212 12.27 -9.11 19.44
N ALA A 213 12.06 -7.83 19.10
CA ALA A 213 12.18 -6.72 20.02
C ALA A 213 11.08 -6.69 21.10
N SER A 214 9.97 -7.42 20.90
CA SER A 214 8.90 -7.55 21.88
C SER A 214 9.06 -8.83 22.69
N PRO A 215 9.05 -8.80 24.04
CA PRO A 215 9.08 -10.01 24.86
C PRO A 215 7.81 -10.85 24.61
N GLY A 216 8.00 -12.07 24.10
CA GLY A 216 6.91 -12.99 23.79
C GLY A 216 7.41 -14.44 23.64
N PRO A 217 6.50 -15.43 23.58
CA PRO A 217 6.87 -16.85 23.54
C PRO A 217 7.64 -17.25 22.27
N HIS A 218 7.60 -16.42 21.22
CA HIS A 218 8.23 -16.70 19.92
C HIS A 218 9.55 -15.93 19.71
N THR A 219 10.02 -15.15 20.68
CA THR A 219 11.23 -14.33 20.52
C THR A 219 12.46 -15.17 20.26
N THR A 220 12.64 -16.25 21.01
CA THR A 220 13.77 -17.17 20.87
C THR A 220 13.82 -17.78 19.47
N ALA A 221 12.68 -18.29 18.98
CA ALA A 221 12.61 -18.88 17.63
C ALA A 221 12.91 -17.85 16.54
N LEU A 222 12.40 -16.61 16.66
CA LEU A 222 12.68 -15.54 15.70
C LEU A 222 14.16 -15.12 15.73
N GLN A 223 14.76 -15.05 16.91
CA GLN A 223 16.19 -14.76 17.07
C GLN A 223 17.06 -15.87 16.47
N GLU A 224 16.69 -17.14 16.66
CA GLU A 224 17.35 -18.29 16.05
C GLU A 224 17.25 -18.25 14.52
N ILE A 225 16.06 -17.95 13.97
CA ILE A 225 15.87 -17.77 12.52
C ILE A 225 16.75 -16.63 12.00
N GLY A 226 16.76 -15.48 12.68
CA GLY A 226 17.60 -14.33 12.32
C GLY A 226 19.10 -14.68 12.34
N GLY A 227 19.56 -15.40 13.36
CA GLY A 227 20.93 -15.88 13.48
C GLY A 227 21.30 -16.90 12.41
N LEU A 228 20.41 -17.85 12.10
CA LEU A 228 20.63 -18.84 11.05
C LEU A 228 20.79 -18.18 9.67
N ILE A 229 19.96 -17.19 9.35
CA ILE A 229 20.09 -16.41 8.10
C ILE A 229 21.42 -15.66 8.05
N GLN A 230 21.92 -15.14 9.18
CA GLN A 230 23.24 -14.49 9.22
C GLN A 230 24.38 -15.50 8.99
N VAL A 231 24.34 -16.66 9.65
CA VAL A 231 25.33 -17.74 9.45
C VAL A 231 25.34 -18.19 8.00
N LEU A 232 24.16 -18.35 7.40
CA LEU A 232 24.02 -18.68 5.98
C LEU A 232 24.72 -17.65 5.08
N GLY A 233 24.56 -16.36 5.38
CA GLY A 233 25.24 -15.28 4.67
C GLY A 233 26.76 -15.38 4.79
N VAL A 234 27.27 -15.55 6.01
CA VAL A 234 28.71 -15.70 6.28
C VAL A 234 29.30 -16.92 5.55
N LEU A 235 28.63 -18.08 5.62
CA LEU A 235 29.08 -19.31 4.96
C LEU A 235 29.06 -19.20 3.43
N SER A 236 28.15 -18.39 2.88
CA SER A 236 28.03 -18.18 1.43
C SER A 236 28.92 -17.04 0.91
N GLY A 237 29.56 -16.26 1.80
CA GLY A 237 30.26 -15.04 1.44
C GLY A 237 29.34 -13.91 0.97
N ILE A 238 28.06 -13.94 1.36
CA ILE A 238 27.04 -12.96 0.95
C ILE A 238 26.54 -12.20 2.18
N GLU A 239 26.67 -10.88 2.14
CA GLU A 239 26.14 -10.01 3.19
C GLU A 239 24.61 -9.88 3.04
N ILE A 240 23.87 -10.64 3.86
CA ILE A 240 22.40 -10.61 3.89
C ILE A 240 21.88 -9.47 4.76
N ALA A 241 22.61 -9.07 5.82
CA ALA A 241 22.15 -8.06 6.78
C ALA A 241 22.19 -6.63 6.23
N GLN A 242 22.89 -6.39 5.13
CA GLN A 242 22.86 -5.11 4.44
C GLN A 242 21.68 -5.09 3.48
N ALA A 243 20.89 -4.01 3.53
CA ALA A 243 19.97 -3.68 2.46
C ALA A 243 20.74 -3.79 1.13
N PRO A 244 20.12 -4.30 0.04
CA PRO A 244 20.80 -4.42 -1.24
C PRO A 244 21.37 -3.06 -1.63
N SER A 245 22.67 -2.87 -1.41
CA SER A 245 23.37 -1.63 -1.72
C SER A 245 23.34 -1.45 -3.23
N ALA A 246 22.64 -0.40 -3.65
CA ALA A 246 22.58 0.07 -5.02
C ALA A 246 23.98 0.53 -5.47
N GLU A 247 24.82 -0.39 -5.94
CA GLU A 247 26.08 -0.04 -6.63
C GLU A 247 25.89 0.27 -8.12
N SER A 248 24.65 0.44 -8.58
CA SER A 248 24.38 1.06 -9.87
C SER A 248 23.02 1.77 -9.86
N GLU A 249 23.06 3.09 -10.08
CA GLU A 249 21.94 4.03 -10.28
C GLU A 249 21.24 4.61 -9.02
N PRO A 250 20.89 5.92 -9.04
CA PRO A 250 20.23 6.59 -7.94
C PRO A 250 18.72 6.29 -7.98
N GLN A 251 18.27 5.25 -7.29
CA GLN A 251 16.83 5.00 -7.10
C GLN A 251 16.44 4.94 -5.62
N ASP A 252 15.68 5.94 -5.22
CA ASP A 252 14.94 6.14 -3.96
C ASP A 252 13.95 5.02 -3.60
N LYS A 253 13.95 3.89 -4.31
CA LYS A 253 12.95 2.82 -4.23
C LYS A 253 13.37 1.66 -3.31
N ASP A 254 14.66 1.43 -3.13
CA ASP A 254 15.14 0.23 -2.41
C ASP A 254 15.25 0.44 -0.89
N ALA A 255 15.53 1.66 -0.43
CA ALA A 255 15.44 2.01 0.99
C ALA A 255 13.99 1.88 1.52
N VAL A 256 13.00 2.11 0.65
CA VAL A 256 11.58 1.93 0.95
C VAL A 256 11.22 0.45 1.09
N ALA A 257 11.92 -0.45 0.38
CA ALA A 257 11.69 -1.88 0.47
C ALA A 257 12.15 -2.46 1.82
N ALA A 258 13.29 -2.01 2.36
CA ALA A 258 13.73 -2.40 3.70
C ALA A 258 12.75 -1.99 4.80
N ALA A 259 12.26 -0.75 4.74
CA ALA A 259 11.24 -0.24 5.66
C ALA A 259 9.87 -0.94 5.50
N ALA A 260 9.63 -1.65 4.39
CA ALA A 260 8.36 -2.32 4.15
C ALA A 260 8.19 -3.60 5.00
N TYR A 261 9.28 -4.21 5.45
CA TYR A 261 9.27 -5.48 6.20
C TYR A 261 9.49 -5.34 7.70
N THR A 262 9.86 -4.14 8.15
CA THR A 262 10.02 -3.86 9.58
C THR A 262 8.66 -3.79 10.27
N VAL A 263 8.49 -4.54 11.36
CA VAL A 263 7.36 -4.39 12.28
C VAL A 263 7.78 -3.65 13.52
N HIS A 264 6.85 -2.87 14.07
CA HIS A 264 7.06 -2.09 15.28
C HIS A 264 6.15 -2.63 16.37
N PRO A 265 6.66 -3.45 17.31
CA PRO A 265 5.88 -3.90 18.44
C PRO A 265 5.60 -2.76 19.41
N CYS A 266 4.45 -2.82 20.09
CA CYS A 266 4.21 -2.01 21.27
C CYS A 266 5.01 -2.59 22.46
N LEU A 267 5.65 -1.71 23.23
CA LEU A 267 6.45 -2.08 24.41
C LEU A 267 5.71 -1.86 25.73
N ALA A 268 4.45 -1.42 25.70
CA ALA A 268 3.63 -1.30 26.90
C ALA A 268 3.38 -2.68 27.52
N SER A 269 3.44 -2.78 28.84
CA SER A 269 3.26 -4.04 29.56
C SER A 269 1.90 -4.67 29.25
N GLY A 270 1.91 -5.91 28.78
CA GLY A 270 0.69 -6.65 28.38
C GLY A 270 0.13 -6.28 27.00
N CYS A 271 0.75 -5.35 26.26
CA CYS A 271 0.33 -5.02 24.90
C CYS A 271 1.02 -5.91 23.86
N GLY A 272 0.29 -6.82 23.24
CA GLY A 272 0.79 -7.70 22.17
C GLY A 272 0.58 -7.17 20.73
N LYS A 273 0.40 -5.86 20.55
CA LYS A 273 0.06 -5.29 19.23
C LYS A 273 1.32 -4.93 18.43
N PHE A 274 1.27 -5.17 17.12
CA PHE A 274 2.32 -4.86 16.16
C PHE A 274 1.81 -3.88 15.10
N PHE A 275 2.70 -3.02 14.62
CA PHE A 275 2.39 -2.01 13.63
C PHE A 275 3.38 -2.06 12.48
N ALA A 276 2.90 -2.05 11.24
CA ALA A 276 3.77 -1.95 10.06
C ALA A 276 4.30 -0.54 9.82
N ARG A 277 3.83 0.46 10.58
CA ARG A 277 4.27 1.86 10.48
C ARG A 277 4.49 2.44 11.87
N LEU A 278 5.59 3.18 12.03
CA LEU A 278 5.88 3.94 13.25
C LEU A 278 4.77 4.92 13.63
N SER A 279 4.10 5.55 12.66
CA SER A 279 2.99 6.46 12.94
C SER A 279 1.82 5.75 13.64
N GLY A 280 1.50 4.51 13.22
CA GLY A 280 0.48 3.69 13.86
C GLY A 280 0.85 3.32 15.30
N LEU A 281 2.12 2.93 15.52
CA LEU A 281 2.64 2.67 16.86
C LEU A 281 2.55 3.92 17.75
N ARG A 282 2.95 5.10 17.25
CA ARG A 282 2.90 6.36 18.01
C ARG A 282 1.47 6.74 18.40
N THR A 283 0.52 6.61 17.47
CA THR A 283 -0.90 6.88 17.78
C THR A 283 -1.42 5.89 18.82
N HIS A 284 -1.06 4.62 18.70
CA HIS A 284 -1.47 3.61 19.68
C HIS A 284 -0.85 3.83 21.06
N ALA A 285 0.43 4.22 21.11
CA ALA A 285 1.14 4.48 22.36
C ALA A 285 0.50 5.62 23.19
N ARG A 286 -0.19 6.57 22.55
CA ARG A 286 -0.94 7.65 23.25
C ARG A 286 -2.24 7.17 23.91
N VAL A 287 -2.68 5.95 23.62
CA VAL A 287 -3.92 5.36 24.18
C VAL A 287 -3.64 4.55 25.45
N HIS A 288 -2.39 4.15 25.66
CA HIS A 288 -1.92 3.59 26.94
C HIS A 288 -1.70 4.71 27.95
#